data_AF-A0A9P6XXB8-F1
#
_entry.id   AF-A0A9P6XXB8-F1
#
_cell.length_a   1.000
_cell.length_b   1.000
_cell.length_c   1.000
_cell.angle_alpha   90.00
_cell.angle_beta   90.00
_cell.angle_gamma   90.00
#
_symmetry.space_group_name_H-M   'P 1'
#
loop_
_entity.id
_entity.type
_entity.pdbx_description
1 polymer ?
#
loop_
_entity_poly.entity_id
_entity_poly.type
_entity_poly.pdbx_seq_one_letter_code
_entity_poly.pdbx_strand_id
1 'polypeptide(L)'
;MQIDGLPALVLPPPRAEPDIHQACEAVLKGSGAELRHDGGNQAISRPMTASIHLPQRNTFHSASGYYATALHELGHWTGVPTRLNRDQKGAFGSIDYAKEELVAEVSSMLMGERLGIGHDPTQHAAYVNRGGGRAGGGVPEGARVGSRAAPEG
;
A
#
# COMPACT_ATOMS: atom_id res chain seq x y z
N MET A 1 -6.89 -23.36 -23.79
CA MET A 1 -7.07 -24.81 -23.55
C MET A 1 -6.95 -25.01 -22.04
N GLN A 2 -8.02 -25.44 -21.38
CA GLN A 2 -7.99 -25.83 -19.97
C GLN A 2 -7.61 -27.31 -19.91
N ILE A 3 -6.73 -27.68 -18.99
CA ILE A 3 -6.26 -29.06 -18.79
C ILE A 3 -7.10 -29.72 -17.69
N ASP A 4 -7.76 -30.84 -18.02
CA ASP A 4 -8.52 -31.66 -17.07
C ASP A 4 -7.59 -32.66 -16.35
N GLY A 5 -7.90 -32.97 -15.09
CA GLY A 5 -7.18 -33.98 -14.30
C GLY A 5 -6.01 -33.49 -13.46
N LEU A 6 -5.83 -32.18 -13.29
CA LEU A 6 -4.87 -31.66 -12.31
C LEU A 6 -5.30 -32.06 -10.88
N PRO A 7 -4.37 -32.51 -10.02
CA PRO A 7 -4.67 -32.72 -8.61
C PRO A 7 -5.15 -31.42 -7.97
N ALA A 8 -6.02 -31.54 -6.97
CA ALA A 8 -6.54 -30.38 -6.23
C ALA A 8 -5.38 -29.53 -5.72
N LEU A 9 -5.45 -28.22 -5.95
CA LEU A 9 -4.44 -27.28 -5.49
C LEU A 9 -4.46 -27.26 -3.96
N VAL A 10 -3.39 -27.76 -3.34
CA VAL A 10 -3.18 -27.67 -1.89
C VAL A 10 -2.39 -26.40 -1.63
N LEU A 11 -3.09 -25.36 -1.14
CA LEU A 11 -2.43 -24.12 -0.72
C LEU A 11 -1.82 -24.32 0.67
N PRO A 12 -0.61 -23.80 0.94
CA PRO A 12 -0.10 -23.75 2.29
C PRO A 12 -1.03 -22.88 3.17
N PRO A 13 -1.08 -23.14 4.49
CA PRO A 13 -1.86 -22.29 5.38
C PRO A 13 -1.36 -20.85 5.30
N PRO A 14 -2.25 -19.85 5.50
CA PRO A 14 -1.85 -18.45 5.57
C PRO A 14 -0.78 -18.25 6.62
N ARG A 15 0.18 -17.37 6.32
CA ARG A 15 1.21 -16.97 7.28
C ARG A 15 0.56 -16.21 8.44
N ALA A 16 1.05 -16.39 9.66
CA ALA A 16 0.60 -15.62 10.81
C ALA A 16 0.96 -14.13 10.67
N GLU A 17 0.13 -13.23 11.19
CA GLU A 17 0.32 -11.77 11.06
C GLU A 17 1.71 -11.28 11.52
N PRO A 18 2.27 -11.73 12.68
CA PRO A 18 3.61 -11.31 13.08
C PRO A 18 4.70 -11.68 12.06
N ASP A 19 4.60 -12.86 11.46
CA ASP A 19 5.54 -13.34 10.46
C ASP A 19 5.39 -12.56 9.14
N ILE A 20 4.16 -12.15 8.78
CA ILE A 20 3.89 -11.27 7.62
C ILE A 20 4.60 -9.93 7.84
N HIS A 21 4.42 -9.32 9.01
CA HIS A 21 5.06 -8.06 9.37
C HIS A 21 6.58 -8.17 9.32
N GLN A 22 7.14 -9.21 9.94
CA GLN A 22 8.58 -9.44 9.91
C GLN A 22 9.11 -9.60 8.48
N ALA A 23 8.40 -10.31 7.61
CA ALA A 23 8.77 -10.46 6.22
C ALA A 23 8.70 -9.11 5.45
N CYS A 24 7.68 -8.30 5.70
CA CYS A 24 7.58 -6.95 5.11
C CYS A 24 8.73 -6.05 5.55
N GLU A 25 9.04 -6.02 6.85
CA GLU A 25 10.18 -5.27 7.39
C GLU A 25 11.51 -5.76 6.78
N ALA A 26 11.67 -7.07 6.61
CA ALA A 26 12.85 -7.64 5.98
C ALA A 26 13.00 -7.20 4.52
N VAL A 27 11.91 -7.13 3.75
CA VAL A 27 11.94 -6.60 2.37
C VAL A 27 12.27 -5.11 2.36
N LEU A 28 11.58 -4.30 3.17
CA LEU A 28 11.80 -2.86 3.22
C LEU A 28 13.25 -2.53 3.64
N LYS A 29 13.74 -3.16 4.71
CA LYS A 29 15.12 -3.00 5.16
C LYS A 29 16.14 -3.55 4.15
N GLY A 30 15.89 -4.73 3.62
CA GLY A 30 16.76 -5.42 2.66
C GLY A 30 16.86 -4.71 1.31
N SER A 31 15.87 -3.88 0.97
CA SER A 31 15.90 -3.06 -0.25
C SER A 31 17.02 -2.01 -0.22
N GLY A 32 17.41 -1.53 0.97
CA GLY A 32 18.31 -0.39 1.12
C GLY A 32 17.64 0.98 0.86
N ALA A 33 16.31 1.03 0.74
CA ALA A 33 15.57 2.29 0.70
C ALA A 33 15.61 3.00 2.05
N GLU A 34 15.89 4.30 2.02
CA GLU A 34 15.75 5.13 3.20
C GLU A 34 14.26 5.46 3.41
N LEU A 35 13.65 4.86 4.43
CA LEU A 35 12.27 5.16 4.84
C LEU A 35 12.26 6.19 5.98
N ARG A 36 11.43 7.22 5.83
CA ARG A 36 11.23 8.30 6.80
C ARG A 36 9.73 8.44 7.11
N HIS A 37 9.38 8.70 8.37
CA HIS A 37 7.99 8.91 8.81
C HIS A 37 7.66 10.41 9.01
N ASP A 38 8.09 11.24 8.08
CA ASP A 38 7.94 12.70 8.07
C ASP A 38 7.01 13.19 6.94
N GLY A 39 6.25 12.28 6.31
CA GLY A 39 5.34 12.57 5.19
C GLY A 39 4.03 13.29 5.59
N GLY A 40 3.80 13.52 6.88
CA GLY A 40 2.55 14.08 7.39
C GLY A 40 1.38 13.17 7.06
N ASN A 41 0.44 13.64 6.24
CA ASN A 41 -0.72 12.85 5.79
C ASN A 41 -0.50 12.17 4.43
N GLN A 42 0.70 12.24 3.84
CA GLN A 42 1.00 11.74 2.51
C GLN A 42 2.13 10.72 2.53
N ALA A 43 2.02 9.70 1.68
CA ALA A 43 3.11 8.81 1.32
C ALA A 43 3.69 9.24 -0.03
N ILE A 44 5.02 9.28 -0.16
CA ILE A 44 5.69 9.66 -1.40
C ILE A 44 7.12 9.13 -1.47
N SER A 45 7.46 8.50 -2.60
CA SER A 45 8.82 8.27 -3.05
C SER A 45 9.37 9.54 -3.70
N ARG A 46 10.55 10.01 -3.25
CA ARG A 46 11.20 11.21 -3.77
C ARG A 46 12.40 10.82 -4.63
N PRO A 47 12.30 10.92 -5.97
CA PRO A 47 13.38 10.50 -6.86
C PRO A 47 14.69 11.26 -6.63
N MET A 48 14.60 12.57 -6.36
CA MET A 48 15.77 13.44 -6.18
C MET A 48 16.66 13.04 -5.00
N THR A 49 16.05 12.58 -3.90
CA THR A 49 16.77 12.15 -2.68
C THR A 49 16.86 10.63 -2.56
N ALA A 50 16.26 9.89 -3.48
CA ALA A 50 16.14 8.43 -3.44
C ALA A 50 15.63 7.90 -2.07
N SER A 51 14.65 8.60 -1.50
CA SER A 51 14.07 8.32 -0.18
C SER A 51 12.55 8.13 -0.27
N ILE A 52 12.00 7.38 0.68
CA ILE A 52 10.56 7.14 0.81
C ILE A 52 10.08 7.84 2.08
N HIS A 53 9.04 8.66 1.95
CA HIS A 53 8.45 9.42 3.03
C HIS A 53 7.03 8.90 3.27
N LEU A 54 6.71 8.53 4.51
CA LEU A 54 5.43 7.95 4.91
C LEU A 54 4.79 8.76 6.04
N PRO A 55 3.46 8.71 6.18
CA PRO A 55 2.77 9.07 7.42
C PRO A 55 3.24 8.21 8.60
N GLN A 56 2.98 8.65 9.82
CA GLN A 56 3.25 7.85 11.02
C GLN A 56 2.46 6.54 10.98
N ARG A 57 3.05 5.44 11.43
CA ARG A 57 2.41 4.10 11.34
C ARG A 57 1.03 4.04 11.98
N ASN A 58 0.84 4.75 13.09
CA ASN A 58 -0.42 4.80 13.83
C ASN A 58 -1.52 5.62 13.14
N THR A 59 -1.25 6.31 12.03
CA THR A 59 -2.28 7.01 11.25
C THR A 59 -2.91 6.13 10.19
N PHE A 60 -2.40 4.92 9.99
CA PHE A 60 -2.99 3.93 9.08
C PHE A 60 -4.07 3.14 9.80
N HIS A 61 -5.15 2.84 9.09
CA HIS A 61 -6.25 2.02 9.62
C HIS A 61 -5.84 0.59 9.97
N SER A 62 -4.80 0.07 9.31
CA SER A 62 -4.28 -1.28 9.54
C SER A 62 -2.80 -1.36 9.22
N ALA A 63 -2.12 -2.34 9.81
CA ALA A 63 -0.73 -2.65 9.47
C ALA A 63 -0.59 -3.09 8.00
N SER A 64 -1.54 -3.87 7.48
CA SER A 64 -1.58 -4.25 6.05
C SER A 64 -1.63 -3.02 5.14
N GLY A 65 -2.46 -2.01 5.48
CA GLY A 65 -2.53 -0.76 4.74
C GLY A 65 -1.19 -0.03 4.73
N TYR A 66 -0.52 0.06 5.89
CA TYR A 66 0.82 0.63 5.98
C TYR A 66 1.83 -0.09 5.06
N TYR A 67 1.89 -1.43 5.13
CA TYR A 67 2.86 -2.18 4.33
C TYR A 67 2.55 -2.13 2.83
N ALA A 68 1.27 -2.18 2.44
CA ALA A 68 0.86 -2.01 1.05
C ALA A 68 1.28 -0.63 0.50
N THR A 69 1.06 0.45 1.27
CA THR A 69 1.53 1.79 0.90
C THR A 69 3.05 1.84 0.81
N ALA A 70 3.77 1.30 1.79
CA ALA A 70 5.24 1.31 1.78
C ALA A 70 5.83 0.54 0.59
N LEU A 71 5.22 -0.59 0.20
CA LEU A 71 5.63 -1.38 -0.96
C LEU A 71 5.30 -0.69 -2.29
N HIS A 72 4.20 0.05 -2.36
CA HIS A 72 3.87 0.90 -3.51
C HIS A 72 4.96 1.97 -3.72
N GLU A 73 5.31 2.72 -2.66
CA GLU A 73 6.38 3.73 -2.75
C GLU A 73 7.74 3.10 -3.03
N LEU A 74 7.98 1.88 -2.55
CA LEU A 74 9.16 1.11 -2.91
C LEU A 74 9.18 0.78 -4.41
N GLY A 75 8.03 0.44 -5.00
CA GLY A 75 7.84 0.27 -6.43
C GLY A 75 8.33 1.48 -7.23
N HIS A 76 7.89 2.69 -6.85
CA HIS A 76 8.42 3.94 -7.43
C HIS A 76 9.91 4.11 -7.17
N TRP A 77 10.37 3.87 -5.95
CA TRP A 77 11.78 4.01 -5.59
C TRP A 77 12.72 3.13 -6.43
N THR A 78 12.27 1.95 -6.88
CA THR A 78 13.06 1.10 -7.79
C THR A 78 13.29 1.73 -9.17
N GLY A 79 12.46 2.68 -9.60
CA GLY A 79 12.54 3.27 -10.93
C GLY A 79 13.50 4.44 -11.08
N VAL A 80 14.11 4.92 -9.98
CA VAL A 80 15.06 6.05 -10.05
C VAL A 80 16.30 5.71 -10.91
N PRO A 81 17.06 6.72 -11.40
CA PRO A 81 18.13 6.51 -12.39
C PRO A 81 19.25 5.55 -11.98
N THR A 82 19.57 5.45 -10.69
CA THR A 82 20.62 4.55 -10.18
C THR A 82 20.16 3.09 -10.03
N ARG A 83 18.93 2.77 -10.45
CA ARG A 83 18.30 1.45 -10.32
C ARG A 83 17.76 0.99 -11.67
N LEU A 84 16.43 0.87 -11.81
CA LEU A 84 15.81 0.42 -13.05
C LEU A 84 15.70 1.53 -14.10
N ASN A 85 16.00 2.79 -13.72
CA ASN A 85 16.08 3.94 -14.63
C ASN A 85 14.83 4.06 -15.54
N ARG A 86 13.65 4.00 -14.92
CA ARG A 86 12.37 4.22 -15.60
C ARG A 86 12.08 5.71 -15.71
N ASP A 87 11.31 6.11 -16.72
CA ASP A 87 10.87 7.50 -16.83
C ASP A 87 9.76 7.81 -15.83
N GLN A 88 10.06 8.67 -14.86
CA GLN A 88 9.15 9.12 -13.80
C GLN A 88 8.88 10.63 -13.90
N LYS A 89 9.08 11.24 -15.08
CA LYS A 89 8.92 12.69 -15.28
C LYS A 89 7.49 13.10 -15.66
N GLY A 90 6.59 12.15 -15.84
CA GLY A 90 5.20 12.40 -16.19
C GLY A 90 4.51 13.30 -15.15
N ALA A 91 3.84 14.36 -15.61
CA ALA A 91 3.04 15.21 -14.75
C ALA A 91 1.79 14.47 -14.26
N PHE A 92 1.28 14.82 -13.08
CA PHE A 92 0.04 14.25 -12.56
C PHE A 92 -1.09 14.32 -13.59
N GLY A 93 -1.81 13.20 -13.78
CA GLY A 93 -2.88 13.06 -14.76
C GLY A 93 -2.42 12.78 -16.20
N SER A 94 -1.11 12.78 -16.49
CA SER A 94 -0.59 12.35 -17.79
C SER A 94 -0.61 10.83 -17.95
N ILE A 95 -0.56 10.36 -19.21
CA ILE A 95 -0.44 8.93 -19.53
C ILE A 95 0.85 8.34 -18.94
N ASP A 96 1.96 9.07 -19.00
CA ASP A 96 3.23 8.55 -18.50
C ASP A 96 3.25 8.47 -16.97
N TYR A 97 2.60 9.42 -16.29
CA TYR A 97 2.33 9.31 -14.85
C TYR A 97 1.47 8.08 -14.54
N ALA A 98 0.38 7.86 -15.27
CA ALA A 98 -0.50 6.72 -15.06
C ALA A 98 0.20 5.36 -15.29
N LYS A 99 1.13 5.28 -16.26
CA LYS A 99 1.95 4.07 -16.48
C LYS A 99 2.84 3.77 -15.28
N GLU A 100 3.50 4.77 -14.71
CA GLU A 100 4.40 4.56 -13.58
C GLU A 100 3.63 4.22 -12.29
N GLU A 101 2.47 4.84 -12.05
CA GLU A 101 1.57 4.45 -10.96
C GLU A 101 1.08 3.00 -11.12
N LEU A 102 0.74 2.58 -12.35
CA LEU A 102 0.37 1.19 -12.62
C LEU A 102 1.51 0.22 -12.30
N VAL A 103 2.75 0.56 -12.64
CA VAL A 103 3.92 -0.26 -12.29
C VAL A 103 4.09 -0.35 -10.77
N ALA A 104 3.98 0.76 -10.05
CA ALA A 104 4.07 0.78 -8.59
C ALA A 104 2.95 -0.06 -7.94
N GLU A 105 1.73 0.05 -8.45
CA GLU A 105 0.57 -0.66 -7.93
C GLU A 105 0.65 -2.17 -8.16
N VAL A 106 0.98 -2.59 -9.38
CA VAL A 106 1.17 -4.02 -9.68
C VAL A 106 2.35 -4.59 -8.88
N SER A 107 3.42 -3.81 -8.68
CA SER A 107 4.54 -4.22 -7.84
C SER A 107 4.10 -4.44 -6.39
N SER A 108 3.35 -3.49 -5.82
CA SER A 108 2.81 -3.61 -4.46
C SER A 108 1.87 -4.81 -4.32
N MET A 109 0.98 -5.02 -5.28
CA MET A 109 0.04 -6.14 -5.29
C MET A 109 0.77 -7.49 -5.31
N LEU A 110 1.73 -7.67 -6.23
CA LEU A 110 2.51 -8.90 -6.34
C LEU A 110 3.33 -9.18 -5.07
N MET A 111 3.91 -8.13 -4.48
CA MET A 111 4.65 -8.26 -3.23
C MET A 111 3.73 -8.54 -2.04
N GLY A 112 2.55 -7.92 -1.99
CA GLY A 112 1.54 -8.15 -0.95
C GLY A 112 1.05 -9.60 -0.96
N GLU A 113 0.76 -10.14 -2.14
CA GLU A 113 0.39 -11.55 -2.33
C GLU A 113 1.54 -12.47 -1.85
N ARG A 114 2.78 -12.18 -2.27
CA ARG A 114 3.95 -12.98 -1.90
C ARG A 114 4.26 -12.94 -0.40
N LEU A 115 3.98 -11.81 0.26
CA LEU A 115 4.27 -11.60 1.68
C LEU A 115 3.13 -12.02 2.60
N GLY A 116 1.93 -12.24 2.06
CA GLY A 116 0.74 -12.62 2.79
C GLY A 116 0.00 -11.45 3.42
N ILE A 117 0.17 -10.21 2.91
CA ILE A 117 -0.52 -9.01 3.42
C ILE A 117 -2.05 -9.10 3.25
N GLY A 118 -2.50 -9.95 2.32
CA GLY A 118 -3.87 -10.06 1.87
C GLY A 118 -4.18 -9.06 0.76
N HIS A 119 -5.26 -9.31 0.02
CA HIS A 119 -5.75 -8.42 -1.03
C HIS A 119 -7.08 -7.80 -0.58
N ASP A 120 -7.09 -6.50 -0.31
CA ASP A 120 -8.31 -5.71 -0.17
C ASP A 120 -8.46 -4.85 -1.44
N PRO A 121 -9.39 -5.20 -2.35
CA PRO A 121 -9.61 -4.46 -3.60
C PRO A 121 -9.91 -2.98 -3.40
N THR A 122 -10.44 -2.60 -2.23
CA THR A 122 -10.79 -1.21 -1.91
C THR A 122 -9.56 -0.36 -1.56
N GLN A 123 -8.45 -0.99 -1.15
CA GLN A 123 -7.17 -0.30 -0.96
C GLN A 123 -6.66 0.26 -2.29
N HIS A 124 -6.83 -0.49 -3.39
CA HIS A 124 -6.34 -0.11 -4.73
C HIS A 124 -7.08 1.10 -5.33
N ALA A 125 -8.36 1.28 -5.00
CA ALA A 125 -9.16 2.42 -5.47
C ALA A 125 -8.78 3.74 -4.79
N ALA A 126 -8.21 3.70 -3.58
CA ALA A 126 -7.82 4.90 -2.83
C ALA A 126 -6.56 5.58 -3.40
N TYR A 127 -5.72 4.86 -4.17
CA TYR A 127 -4.46 5.40 -4.68
C TYR A 127 -4.59 6.14 -6.01
N VAL A 128 -5.60 5.82 -6.83
CA VAL A 128 -5.81 6.43 -8.17
C VAL A 128 -6.22 7.92 -8.11
N ASN A 129 -6.57 8.45 -6.93
CA ASN A 129 -6.94 9.86 -6.76
C ASN A 129 -5.82 10.68 -6.08
N ARG A 130 -4.64 10.77 -6.71
CA ARG A 130 -3.50 11.54 -6.14
C ARG A 130 -3.54 13.04 -6.48
N GLY A 131 -4.66 13.68 -6.16
CA GLY A 131 -4.75 15.13 -5.95
C GLY A 131 -4.88 15.45 -4.46
N GLY A 132 -3.82 15.20 -3.67
CA GLY A 132 -3.82 15.44 -2.22
C GLY A 132 -4.47 14.31 -1.40
N GLY A 133 -3.81 13.16 -1.31
CA GLY A 133 -4.29 12.03 -0.51
C GLY A 133 -4.14 12.28 0.99
N ARG A 134 -5.25 12.30 1.72
CA ARG A 134 -5.26 12.08 3.17
C ARG A 134 -5.01 10.60 3.42
N ALA A 135 -4.06 10.28 4.29
CA ALA A 135 -4.02 8.99 4.96
C ALA A 135 -5.36 8.78 5.69
N GLY A 136 -6.22 7.92 5.14
CA GLY A 136 -7.45 7.45 5.74
C GLY A 136 -8.74 7.97 5.10
N GLY A 137 -9.35 7.15 4.24
CA GLY A 137 -10.73 7.33 3.80
C GLY A 137 -11.71 6.70 4.78
N GLY A 138 -12.35 7.52 5.61
CA GLY A 138 -13.60 7.16 6.30
C GLY A 138 -14.78 7.77 5.56
N VAL A 139 -15.84 6.99 5.35
CA VAL A 139 -17.19 7.51 5.07
C VAL A 139 -17.66 8.27 6.31
N PRO A 140 -18.29 9.45 6.22
CA PRO A 140 -18.77 10.17 7.39
C PRO A 140 -19.86 9.34 8.11
N GLU A 141 -19.57 8.89 9.33
CA GLU A 141 -20.56 8.38 10.25
C GLU A 141 -21.37 9.57 10.78
N GLY A 142 -22.56 9.76 10.20
CA GLY A 142 -23.40 10.94 10.47
C GLY A 142 -24.87 10.66 10.23
N ALA A 143 -25.40 9.58 10.82
CA ALA A 143 -26.84 9.44 11.03
C ALA A 143 -27.12 8.47 12.19
N ARG A 144 -27.08 8.99 13.43
CA ARG A 144 -28.03 8.71 14.52
C ARG A 144 -27.61 9.49 15.77
N VAL A 145 -28.11 10.71 15.87
CA VAL A 145 -28.28 11.41 17.14
C VAL A 145 -29.33 10.65 17.97
N GLY A 146 -29.05 10.45 19.26
CA GLY A 146 -30.09 10.27 20.26
C GLY A 146 -29.87 9.15 21.28
N SER A 147 -28.89 9.31 22.16
CA SER A 147 -28.86 8.61 23.45
C SER A 147 -29.95 9.15 24.39
N ARG A 148 -30.67 8.28 25.10
CA ARG A 148 -30.68 8.33 26.59
C ARG A 148 -31.34 7.09 27.20
N ALA A 149 -30.71 6.65 28.28
CA ALA A 149 -31.05 5.50 29.10
C ALA A 149 -32.42 5.64 29.81
N ALA A 150 -32.97 4.47 30.17
CA ALA A 150 -34.08 4.30 31.10
C ALA A 150 -33.78 4.87 32.49
N PRO A 151 -34.80 4.98 33.36
CA PRO A 151 -34.91 3.92 34.35
C PRO A 151 -36.33 3.42 34.63
N GLU A 152 -36.35 2.29 35.32
CA GLU A 152 -37.50 1.53 35.81
C GLU A 152 -38.34 2.32 36.83
N GLY A 153 -39.65 2.04 36.81
CA GLY A 153 -40.68 2.56 37.71
C GLY A 153 -42.07 2.23 37.19
#